data_AF-A0ABD7FXH3-F1
#
_entry.id   AF-A0ABD7FXH3-F1
#
_cell.length_a   1.000
_cell.length_b   1.000
_cell.length_c   1.000
_cell.angle_alpha   90.00
_cell.angle_beta   90.00
_cell.angle_gamma   90.00
#
_symmetry.space_group_name_H-M   'P 1'
#
loop_
_entity.id
_entity.type
_entity.pdbx_description
1 polymer ?
#
loop_
_entity_poly.entity_id
_entity_poly.type
_entity_poly.pdbx_seq_one_letter_code
_entity_poly.pdbx_strand_id
1 'polypeptide(L)'
;MRAIIFITFNLLVLIFILVYEKKYLSTEDYYASIYVIENKNNVSHIKIASSSKNSKFNSLTYFKSPAISDVAIFNSQGDIRSGDVDGDYIIRYNMSENNSVSIVELDKAELYLRLKARTAFDHEETIKLLYSENDVYIFDMQRNNNIIMYSSNK
;
A
#
# COMPACT_ATOMS: atom_id res chain seq x y z
N MET A 1 1.17 20.46 -48.36
CA MET A 1 2.09 20.97 -47.31
C MET A 1 1.35 21.25 -45.99
N ARG A 2 0.30 22.09 -45.94
CA ARG A 2 -0.48 22.38 -44.71
C ARG A 2 -1.12 21.14 -44.06
N ALA A 3 -1.70 20.25 -44.86
CA ALA A 3 -2.30 19.01 -44.35
C ALA A 3 -1.27 18.07 -43.69
N ILE A 4 -0.07 17.97 -44.25
CA ILE A 4 1.01 17.13 -43.72
C ILE A 4 1.48 17.66 -42.36
N ILE A 5 1.66 18.98 -42.25
CA ILE A 5 2.03 19.66 -41.00
C ILE A 5 0.96 19.45 -39.92
N PHE A 6 -0.32 19.58 -40.29
CA PHE A 6 -1.43 19.36 -39.36
C PHE A 6 -1.49 17.92 -38.84
N ILE A 7 -1.29 16.93 -39.72
CA ILE A 7 -1.27 15.52 -39.34
C ILE A 7 -0.07 15.22 -38.42
N THR A 8 1.13 15.72 -38.74
CA THR A 8 2.32 15.51 -37.90
C THR A 8 2.18 16.16 -36.54
N PHE A 9 1.62 17.37 -36.46
CA PHE A 9 1.36 18.04 -35.19
C PHE A 9 0.37 17.25 -34.32
N ASN A 10 -0.75 16.78 -34.89
CA ASN A 10 -1.72 15.96 -34.14
C ASN A 10 -1.12 14.63 -33.69
N LEU A 11 -0.28 13.99 -34.51
CA LEU A 11 0.40 12.75 -34.14
C LEU A 11 1.36 12.98 -32.95
N LEU A 12 2.11 14.09 -32.96
CA LEU A 12 3.01 14.44 -31.86
C LEU A 12 2.25 14.74 -30.56
N VAL A 13 1.12 15.47 -30.64
CA VAL A 13 0.26 15.73 -29.48
C VAL A 13 -0.33 14.44 -28.94
N LEU A 14 -0.81 13.54 -29.81
CA LEU A 14 -1.33 12.24 -29.40
C LEU A 14 -0.25 11.39 -28.71
N ILE A 15 0.95 11.31 -29.29
CA ILE A 15 2.08 10.59 -28.69
C ILE A 15 2.44 11.20 -27.33
N PHE A 16 2.49 12.53 -27.23
CA PHE A 16 2.74 13.22 -25.97
C PHE A 16 1.70 12.88 -24.91
N ILE A 17 0.41 12.90 -25.26
CA ILE A 17 -0.69 12.54 -24.34
C ILE A 17 -0.56 11.09 -23.89
N LEU A 18 -0.34 10.15 -24.81
CA LEU A 18 -0.20 8.73 -24.48
C LEU A 18 1.03 8.46 -23.60
N VAL A 19 2.16 9.12 -23.87
CA VAL A 19 3.37 9.02 -23.04
C VAL A 19 3.13 9.66 -21.67
N TYR A 20 2.47 10.80 -21.63
CA TYR A 20 2.12 11.50 -20.39
C TYR A 20 1.17 10.66 -19.53
N GLU A 21 0.14 10.08 -20.12
CA GLU A 21 -0.81 9.19 -19.43
C GLU A 21 -0.12 7.94 -18.92
N LYS A 22 0.69 7.27 -19.74
CA LYS A 22 1.44 6.09 -19.30
C LYS A 22 2.42 6.40 -18.16
N LYS A 23 3.08 7.55 -18.18
CA LYS A 23 4.14 7.90 -17.21
C LYS A 23 3.62 8.54 -15.92
N TYR A 24 2.49 9.24 -15.98
CA TYR A 24 1.98 10.04 -14.87
C TYR A 24 0.56 9.66 -14.41
N LEU A 25 -0.18 8.83 -15.17
CA LEU A 25 -1.55 8.44 -14.82
C LEU A 25 -1.74 6.94 -14.55
N SER A 26 -0.72 6.09 -14.79
CA SER A 26 -0.80 4.66 -14.47
C SER A 26 -0.87 4.43 -12.96
N THR A 27 -1.87 3.67 -12.52
CA THR A 27 -1.92 3.12 -11.17
C THR A 27 -0.92 1.98 -11.07
N GLU A 28 0.09 2.14 -10.22
CA GLU A 28 0.96 1.03 -9.86
C GLU A 28 0.34 0.28 -8.68
N ASP A 29 0.14 -1.02 -8.88
CA ASP A 29 -0.34 -1.94 -7.85
C ASP A 29 0.85 -2.66 -7.20
N TYR A 30 0.79 -2.73 -5.88
CA TYR A 30 1.82 -3.25 -5.00
C TYR A 30 1.23 -4.30 -4.08
N TYR A 31 1.98 -5.38 -3.87
CA TYR A 31 1.54 -6.48 -3.01
C TYR A 31 2.61 -6.82 -1.97
N ALA A 32 2.16 -7.06 -0.74
CA ALA A 32 2.99 -7.61 0.32
C ALA A 32 2.24 -8.75 1.03
N SER A 33 2.97 -9.71 1.57
CA SER A 33 2.42 -10.81 2.36
C SER A 33 3.32 -11.07 3.56
N ILE A 34 2.72 -11.10 4.74
CA ILE A 34 3.41 -11.20 6.02
C ILE A 34 2.78 -12.35 6.80
N TYR A 35 3.60 -13.32 7.19
CA TYR A 35 3.21 -14.41 8.07
C TYR A 35 3.75 -14.13 9.47
N VAL A 36 2.85 -14.00 10.45
CA VAL A 36 3.20 -13.82 11.85
C VAL A 36 2.99 -15.14 12.57
N ILE A 37 4.10 -15.77 12.94
CA ILE A 37 4.12 -17.07 13.61
C ILE A 37 4.28 -16.82 15.11
N GLU A 38 3.19 -16.93 15.86
CA GLU A 38 3.24 -16.82 17.33
C GLU A 38 3.61 -18.17 17.97
N ASN A 39 3.04 -19.25 17.45
CA ASN A 39 3.40 -20.63 17.78
C ASN A 39 3.03 -21.57 16.61
N LYS A 40 3.39 -22.86 16.69
CA LYS A 40 3.18 -23.84 15.60
C LYS A 40 1.72 -23.93 15.10
N ASN A 41 0.74 -23.61 15.93
CA ASN A 41 -0.69 -23.70 15.60
C ASN A 41 -1.36 -22.34 15.45
N ASN A 42 -0.64 -21.24 15.69
CA ASN A 42 -1.16 -19.88 15.59
C ASN A 42 -0.33 -19.06 14.61
N VAL A 43 -0.71 -19.18 13.34
CA VAL A 43 -0.12 -18.41 12.24
C VAL A 43 -1.17 -17.41 11.76
N SER A 44 -0.89 -16.13 11.98
CA SER A 44 -1.65 -15.04 11.40
C SER A 44 -1.05 -14.66 10.06
N HIS A 45 -1.89 -14.35 9.08
CA HIS A 45 -1.48 -13.95 7.74
C HIS A 45 -2.07 -12.59 7.40
N ILE A 46 -1.19 -11.66 7.01
CA ILE A 46 -1.55 -10.34 6.52
C ILE A 46 -1.18 -10.28 5.05
N LYS A 47 -2.15 -10.00 4.20
CA LYS A 47 -1.92 -9.66 2.79
C LYS A 47 -2.28 -8.20 2.57
N ILE A 48 -1.38 -7.45 1.95
CA ILE A 48 -1.57 -6.03 1.64
C ILE A 48 -1.60 -5.89 0.12
N ALA A 49 -2.63 -5.22 -0.39
CA ALA A 49 -2.73 -4.82 -1.78
C ALA A 49 -2.91 -3.31 -1.82
N SER A 50 -1.94 -2.59 -2.36
CA SER A 50 -1.91 -1.14 -2.38
C SER A 50 -1.86 -0.65 -3.82
N SER A 51 -2.64 0.39 -4.12
CA SER A 51 -2.55 1.14 -5.36
C SER A 51 -2.17 2.57 -5.06
N SER A 52 -1.32 3.16 -5.89
CA SER A 52 -0.92 4.56 -5.74
C SER A 52 -1.07 5.35 -7.04
N LYS A 53 -1.48 6.62 -6.90
CA LYS A 53 -1.63 7.57 -8.00
C LYS A 53 -1.51 9.00 -7.48
N ASN A 54 -0.67 9.82 -8.12
CA ASN A 54 -0.48 11.24 -7.78
C ASN A 54 -0.24 11.47 -6.28
N SER A 55 0.70 10.73 -5.70
CA SER A 55 1.02 10.77 -4.26
C SER A 55 -0.12 10.35 -3.33
N LYS A 56 -1.29 9.96 -3.84
CA LYS A 56 -2.35 9.34 -3.05
C LYS A 56 -2.24 7.83 -3.13
N PHE A 57 -2.65 7.14 -2.09
CA PHE A 57 -2.72 5.70 -2.10
C PHE A 57 -4.02 5.18 -1.49
N ASN A 58 -4.38 3.98 -1.91
CA ASN A 58 -5.45 3.19 -1.34
C ASN A 58 -4.89 1.78 -1.08
N SER A 59 -5.09 1.25 0.12
CA SER A 59 -4.52 -0.03 0.52
C SER A 59 -5.54 -0.91 1.21
N LEU A 60 -5.72 -2.12 0.70
CA LEU A 60 -6.52 -3.17 1.31
C LEU A 60 -5.62 -4.12 2.08
N THR A 61 -5.86 -4.23 3.39
CA THR A 61 -5.21 -5.16 4.29
C THR A 61 -6.17 -6.29 4.64
N TYR A 62 -5.84 -7.51 4.20
CA TYR A 62 -6.56 -8.73 4.53
C TYR A 62 -5.83 -9.43 5.67
N PHE A 63 -6.49 -9.56 6.81
CA PHE A 63 -5.96 -10.22 7.99
C PHE A 63 -6.73 -11.51 8.27
N LYS A 64 -6.02 -12.64 8.29
CA LYS A 64 -6.56 -13.94 8.66
C LYS A 64 -5.80 -14.47 9.87
N SER A 65 -6.52 -14.90 10.90
CA SER A 65 -5.96 -15.52 12.09
C SER A 65 -6.92 -16.57 12.63
N PRO A 66 -6.44 -17.67 13.25
CA PRO A 66 -7.28 -18.60 14.01
C PRO A 66 -8.10 -17.92 15.12
N ALA A 67 -7.67 -16.76 15.60
CA ALA A 67 -8.30 -16.04 16.71
C ALA A 67 -9.59 -15.28 16.34
N ILE A 68 -9.93 -15.20 15.05
CA ILE A 68 -11.10 -14.49 14.53
C ILE A 68 -11.94 -15.39 13.63
N SER A 69 -13.24 -15.07 13.50
CA SER A 69 -14.22 -15.94 12.85
C SER A 69 -14.06 -16.04 11.33
N ASP A 70 -13.48 -15.02 10.70
CA ASP A 70 -13.27 -14.94 9.25
C ASP A 70 -12.12 -13.96 8.94
N VAL A 71 -11.87 -13.66 7.67
CA VAL A 71 -10.89 -12.65 7.23
C VAL A 71 -11.41 -11.25 7.56
N ALA A 72 -10.63 -10.49 8.34
CA ALA A 72 -10.85 -9.06 8.53
C ALA A 72 -10.25 -8.27 7.37
N ILE A 73 -11.01 -7.35 6.81
CA ILE A 73 -10.57 -6.49 5.71
C ILE A 73 -10.55 -5.05 6.21
N PHE A 74 -9.40 -4.42 6.08
CA PHE A 74 -9.22 -3.01 6.39
C PHE A 74 -8.82 -2.24 5.14
N ASN A 75 -9.36 -1.05 5.00
CA ASN A 75 -9.03 -0.12 3.94
C ASN A 75 -8.26 1.07 4.52
N SER A 76 -7.13 1.42 3.91
CA SER A 76 -6.33 2.59 4.30
C SER A 76 -6.22 3.55 3.13
N GLN A 77 -6.56 4.82 3.34
CA GLN A 77 -6.53 5.85 2.31
C GLN A 77 -5.75 7.05 2.78
N GLY A 78 -4.92 7.59 1.90
CA GLY A 78 -4.01 8.64 2.32
C GLY A 78 -3.15 9.22 1.22
N ASP A 79 -2.14 9.96 1.67
CA ASP A 79 -1.11 10.56 0.83
C ASP A 79 0.29 10.27 1.33
N ILE A 80 1.23 10.24 0.39
CA ILE A 80 2.66 10.01 0.58
C ILE A 80 3.38 11.29 0.17
N ARG A 81 4.19 11.84 1.06
CA ARG A 81 5.03 13.02 0.81
C ARG A 81 6.49 12.66 0.99
N SER A 82 7.38 13.33 0.28
CA SER A 82 8.81 13.26 0.58
C SER A 82 9.07 13.85 1.97
N GLY A 83 9.95 13.21 2.73
CA GLY A 83 10.48 13.73 3.98
C GLY A 83 11.60 14.74 3.76
N ASP A 84 12.22 15.18 4.86
CA ASP A 84 13.31 16.17 4.86
C ASP A 84 14.64 15.59 4.35
N VAL A 85 14.79 14.25 4.37
CA VAL A 85 15.98 13.53 3.92
C VAL A 85 15.62 12.67 2.71
N ASP A 86 16.51 12.62 1.71
CA ASP A 86 16.31 11.79 0.53
C ASP A 86 16.10 10.32 0.91
N GLY A 87 15.01 9.75 0.39
CA GLY A 87 14.59 8.38 0.67
C GLY A 87 13.67 8.23 1.88
N ASP A 88 13.48 9.27 2.69
CA ASP A 88 12.45 9.30 3.71
C ASP A 88 11.11 9.78 3.11
N TYR A 89 10.02 9.18 3.55
CA TYR A 89 8.67 9.51 3.14
C TYR A 89 7.77 9.62 4.35
N ILE A 90 6.83 10.57 4.31
CA ILE A 90 5.78 10.72 5.31
C ILE A 90 4.48 10.20 4.70
N ILE A 91 3.91 9.18 5.32
CA ILE A 91 2.61 8.63 4.96
C ILE A 91 1.57 9.16 5.94
N ARG A 92 0.55 9.84 5.40
CA ARG A 92 -0.63 10.27 6.16
C ARG A 92 -1.83 9.50 5.66
N TYR A 93 -2.59 8.87 6.56
CA TYR A 93 -3.72 8.06 6.14
C TYR A 93 -4.74 7.85 7.25
N ASN A 94 -5.96 7.55 6.84
CA ASN A 94 -7.01 7.02 7.69
C ASN A 94 -7.22 5.54 7.39
N MET A 95 -7.72 4.80 8.37
CA MET A 95 -7.99 3.37 8.24
C MET A 95 -9.43 3.08 8.63
N SER A 96 -10.14 2.28 7.83
CA SER A 96 -11.50 1.83 8.11
C SER A 96 -11.61 0.31 8.03
N GLU A 97 -12.44 -0.28 8.87
CA GLU A 97 -12.82 -1.68 8.76
C GLU A 97 -13.93 -1.84 7.72
N ASN A 98 -13.73 -2.70 6.72
CA ASN A 98 -14.72 -2.94 5.65
C ASN A 98 -15.75 -3.99 6.05
N ASN A 99 -15.39 -4.93 6.92
CA ASN A 99 -16.29 -5.95 7.44
C ASN A 99 -16.00 -6.22 8.91
N SER A 100 -17.04 -6.29 9.72
CA SER A 100 -16.92 -6.68 11.12
C SER A 100 -16.68 -8.18 11.23
N VAL A 101 -15.69 -8.57 12.02
CA VAL A 101 -15.43 -9.97 12.39
C VAL A 101 -15.46 -10.16 13.91
N SER A 102 -15.90 -11.34 14.33
CA SER A 102 -15.96 -11.72 15.73
C SER A 102 -14.63 -12.30 16.21
N ILE A 103 -14.26 -11.98 17.44
CA ILE A 103 -13.12 -12.61 18.13
C ILE A 103 -13.58 -13.96 18.65
N VAL A 104 -12.86 -15.02 18.28
CA VAL A 104 -13.11 -16.40 18.75
C VAL A 104 -12.21 -16.73 19.94
N GLU A 105 -10.97 -16.23 19.94
CA GLU A 105 -10.01 -16.43 21.02
C GLU A 105 -9.34 -15.10 21.42
N LEU A 106 -9.77 -14.51 22.54
CA LEU A 106 -9.32 -13.17 22.95
C LEU A 106 -7.81 -13.10 23.18
N ASP A 107 -7.24 -14.10 23.86
CA ASP A 107 -5.82 -14.14 24.22
C ASP A 107 -4.90 -14.21 22.99
N LYS A 108 -5.44 -14.55 21.82
CA LYS A 108 -4.70 -14.67 20.54
C LYS A 108 -5.10 -13.59 19.52
N ALA A 109 -6.02 -12.70 19.87
CA ALA A 109 -6.56 -11.70 18.97
C ALA A 109 -5.78 -10.37 19.00
N GLU A 110 -4.60 -10.34 19.64
CA GLU A 110 -3.85 -9.10 19.88
C GLU A 110 -3.56 -8.33 18.57
N LEU A 111 -3.11 -9.02 17.52
CA LEU A 111 -2.83 -8.38 16.22
C LEU A 111 -4.09 -7.79 15.58
N TYR A 112 -5.21 -8.51 15.66
CA TYR A 112 -6.50 -8.01 15.17
C TYR A 112 -6.95 -6.77 15.96
N LEU A 113 -6.87 -6.83 17.29
CA LEU A 113 -7.22 -5.71 18.17
C LEU A 113 -6.36 -4.48 17.88
N ARG A 114 -5.06 -4.66 17.63
CA ARG A 114 -4.15 -3.58 17.24
C ARG A 114 -4.55 -2.98 15.89
N LEU A 115 -4.91 -3.78 14.89
CA LEU A 115 -5.39 -3.29 13.60
C LEU A 115 -6.72 -2.55 13.74
N LYS A 116 -7.66 -3.10 14.53
CA LYS A 116 -8.96 -2.47 14.81
C LYS A 116 -8.80 -1.16 15.57
N ALA A 117 -7.88 -1.07 16.54
CA ALA A 117 -7.61 0.17 17.27
C ALA A 117 -7.10 1.28 16.35
N ARG A 118 -6.39 0.96 15.26
CA ARG A 118 -5.92 1.95 14.29
C ARG A 118 -7.05 2.59 13.50
N THR A 119 -8.24 2.00 13.43
CA THR A 119 -9.35 2.63 12.70
C THR A 119 -9.95 3.83 13.42
N ALA A 120 -9.52 4.09 14.67
CA ALA A 120 -10.10 5.15 15.50
C ALA A 120 -9.55 6.56 15.19
N PHE A 121 -8.38 6.66 14.56
CA PHE A 121 -7.67 7.94 14.38
C PHE A 121 -6.96 7.98 13.03
N ASP A 122 -6.66 9.20 12.58
CA ASP A 122 -5.74 9.44 11.48
C ASP A 122 -4.30 9.17 11.93
N HIS A 123 -3.48 8.67 11.00
CA HIS A 123 -2.09 8.31 11.26
C HIS A 123 -1.16 9.13 10.38
N GLU A 124 -0.02 9.50 10.95
CA GLU A 124 1.10 10.09 10.24
C GLU A 124 2.36 9.31 10.64
N GLU A 125 3.02 8.71 9.67
CA GLU A 125 4.16 7.82 9.88
C GLU A 125 5.28 8.15 8.92
N THR A 126 6.52 8.18 9.42
CA THR A 126 7.70 8.25 8.57
C THR A 126 8.14 6.84 8.19
N ILE A 127 8.42 6.64 6.92
CA ILE A 127 9.01 5.40 6.38
C ILE A 127 10.24 5.76 5.56
N LYS A 128 11.12 4.79 5.35
CA LYS A 128 12.33 4.97 4.56
C LYS A 128 12.45 3.91 3.48
N LEU A 129 12.65 4.35 2.24
CA LEU A 129 12.98 3.46 1.14
C LEU A 129 14.43 3.01 1.28
N LEU A 130 14.62 1.71 1.49
CA LEU A 130 15.95 1.10 1.59
C LEU A 130 16.45 0.58 0.24
N TYR A 131 15.54 0.13 -0.61
CA TYR A 131 15.87 -0.49 -1.90
C TYR A 131 14.72 -0.36 -2.89
N SER A 132 15.04 -0.07 -4.16
CA SER A 132 14.07 -0.01 -5.26
C SER A 132 14.75 -0.38 -6.58
N GLU A 133 14.67 -1.67 -6.94
CA GLU A 133 15.09 -2.16 -8.26
C GLU A 133 14.30 -3.43 -8.62
N ASN A 134 14.18 -3.73 -9.92
CA ASN A 134 13.53 -4.96 -10.44
C ASN A 134 12.12 -5.20 -9.87
N ASP A 135 11.31 -4.14 -9.77
CA ASP A 135 9.94 -4.17 -9.24
C ASP A 135 9.81 -4.66 -7.79
N VAL A 136 10.93 -4.68 -7.06
CA VAL A 136 11.00 -4.95 -5.63
C VAL A 136 11.31 -3.65 -4.89
N TYR A 137 10.52 -3.36 -3.87
CA TYR A 137 10.64 -2.17 -3.04
C TYR A 137 10.72 -2.61 -1.57
N ILE A 138 11.75 -2.18 -0.86
CA ILE A 138 11.94 -2.50 0.55
C ILE A 138 11.85 -1.20 1.35
N PHE A 139 10.90 -1.16 2.28
CA PHE A 139 10.70 -0.02 3.17
C PHE A 139 10.99 -0.40 4.61
N ASP A 140 11.79 0.41 5.28
CA ASP A 140 11.84 0.45 6.73
C ASP A 140 10.66 1.29 7.23
N MET A 141 9.78 0.69 8.02
CA MET A 141 8.62 1.37 8.60
C MET A 141 9.00 2.28 9.76
N GLN A 142 10.29 2.36 10.13
CA GLN A 142 10.88 3.17 11.20
C GLN A 142 10.19 3.01 12.57
N ARG A 143 9.50 1.88 12.74
CA ARG A 143 8.78 1.51 13.96
C ARG A 143 8.97 0.04 14.22
N ASN A 144 9.23 -0.32 15.47
CA ASN A 144 9.35 -1.71 15.92
C ASN A 144 10.32 -2.56 15.06
N ASN A 145 11.31 -1.94 14.41
CA ASN A 145 12.24 -2.58 13.47
C ASN A 145 11.55 -3.39 12.35
N ASN A 146 10.37 -2.94 11.92
CA ASN A 146 9.61 -3.61 10.88
C ASN A 146 10.06 -3.16 9.49
N ILE A 147 10.48 -4.12 8.67
CA ILE A 147 10.79 -3.93 7.26
C ILE A 147 9.72 -4.64 6.43
N ILE A 148 9.16 -3.95 5.44
CA ILE A 148 8.17 -4.53 4.53
C ILE A 148 8.73 -4.50 3.12
N MET A 149 8.68 -5.66 2.48
CA MET A 149 9.01 -5.82 1.06
C MET A 149 7.71 -5.86 0.25
N TYR A 150 7.64 -5.01 -0.75
CA TYR A 150 6.58 -4.97 -1.75
C TYR A 150 7.13 -5.45 -3.09
N SER A 151 6.31 -6.21 -3.82
CA SER A 151 6.50 -6.50 -5.22
C SER A 151 5.44 -5.78 -6.04
N SER A 152 5.84 -5.14 -7.14
CA SER A 152 4.91 -4.59 -8.13
C SER A 152 4.74 -5.55 -9.30
N ASN A 153 3.51 -5.67 -9.81
CA ASN A 153 3.26 -6.34 -11.08
C ASN A 153 3.30 -5.28 -12.18
N LYS A 154 4.49 -4.95 -12.69
CA LYS A 154 4.63 -4.15 -13.92
C LYS A 154 4.47 -4.99 -15.18
#